data_AF-A0A072VP25-F1
#
_entry.id   AF-A0A072VP25-F1
#
_cell.length_a   1.000
_cell.length_b   1.000
_cell.length_c   1.000
_cell.angle_alpha   90.00
_cell.angle_beta   90.00
_cell.angle_gamma   90.00
#
_symmetry.space_group_name_H-M   'P 1'
#
loop_
_entity.id
_entity.type
_entity.pdbx_description
1 polymer ?
#
loop_
_entity_poly.entity_id
_entity_poly.type
_entity_poly.pdbx_seq_one_letter_code
_entity_poly.pdbx_strand_id
1 'polypeptide(L)'
;MAFYRTNLPTQELVLGMIYTTFFLLLATNINSVQALSFNFTKFPPHAVSAGITIQGDAEVLSNGVIALTKRLELPPGTLIPSTGRILTSPLSLDNLASFATSFSFVIEHTNALEPTDGVIFFIAPQDTVIPPHSTSARFGVVDIENAYNQFVGVEFDLYTNILDPNMKHIGIDINSLISSKIVEWEWVSGSLTQVSVAYDFPSKTLSVLVTYDNRKIATLAQIIDLKTVLPNTIRLGLAGASITATAHDIYSWSISISELKTTTSSASDK
;
A
#
# COMPACT_ATOMS: atom_id res chain seq x y z
N MET A 1 -1.36 51.71 -2.08
CA MET A 1 -1.32 50.37 -1.47
C MET A 1 -1.76 49.36 -2.51
N ALA A 2 -0.80 48.64 -3.11
CA ALA A 2 -1.10 47.52 -4.00
C ALA A 2 -1.22 46.26 -3.14
N PHE A 3 -2.42 45.69 -3.04
CA PHE A 3 -2.61 44.37 -2.44
C PHE A 3 -2.09 43.34 -3.44
N TYR A 4 -0.94 42.73 -3.15
CA TYR A 4 -0.51 41.52 -3.84
C TYR A 4 -1.53 40.41 -3.53
N ARG A 5 -2.35 40.06 -4.51
CA ARG A 5 -3.07 38.78 -4.48
C ARG A 5 -2.04 37.69 -4.71
N THR A 6 -1.59 37.04 -3.64
CA THR A 6 -0.92 35.75 -3.75
C THR A 6 -1.99 34.73 -4.14
N ASN A 7 -2.21 34.55 -5.44
CA ASN A 7 -2.91 33.38 -5.94
C ASN A 7 -1.97 32.19 -5.72
N LEU A 8 -2.11 31.52 -4.58
CA LEU A 8 -1.51 30.19 -4.41
C LEU A 8 -2.04 29.31 -5.56
N PRO A 9 -1.18 28.54 -6.25
CA PRO A 9 -1.63 27.61 -7.27
C PRO A 9 -2.72 26.72 -6.69
N THR A 10 -3.81 26.49 -7.42
CA THR A 10 -4.94 25.65 -6.98
C THR A 10 -4.47 24.28 -6.48
N GLN A 11 -3.39 23.76 -7.06
CA GLN A 11 -2.74 22.52 -6.65
C GLN A 11 -2.15 22.58 -5.24
N GLU A 12 -1.50 23.68 -4.84
CA GLU A 12 -0.95 23.86 -3.49
C GLU A 12 -2.05 23.96 -2.43
N LEU A 13 -3.19 24.58 -2.79
CA LEU A 13 -4.37 24.65 -1.91
C LEU A 13 -5.03 23.27 -1.74
N VAL A 14 -5.17 22.51 -2.82
CA VAL A 14 -5.68 21.13 -2.78
C VAL A 14 -4.74 20.24 -1.97
N LEU A 15 -3.43 20.36 -2.19
CA LEU A 15 -2.40 19.63 -1.46
C LEU A 15 -2.45 19.97 0.03
N GLY A 16 -2.55 21.26 0.38
CA GLY A 16 -2.75 21.72 1.74
C GLY A 16 -4.03 21.16 2.38
N MET A 17 -5.15 21.12 1.67
CA MET A 17 -6.40 20.53 2.17
C MET A 17 -6.29 19.01 2.36
N ILE A 18 -5.57 18.31 1.47
CA ILE A 18 -5.33 16.86 1.58
C ILE A 18 -4.39 16.54 2.74
N TYR A 19 -3.26 17.23 2.86
CA TYR A 19 -2.38 17.08 4.02
C TYR A 19 -3.10 17.43 5.31
N THR A 20 -3.95 18.46 5.30
CA THR A 20 -4.75 18.83 6.47
C THR A 20 -5.77 17.76 6.81
N THR A 21 -6.45 17.14 5.82
CA THR A 21 -7.41 16.05 6.09
C THR A 21 -6.71 14.78 6.58
N PHE A 22 -5.59 14.39 5.98
CA PHE A 22 -4.73 13.31 6.51
C PHE A 22 -4.27 13.64 7.94
N PHE A 23 -3.77 14.86 8.18
CA PHE A 23 -3.33 15.29 9.50
C PHE A 23 -4.48 15.34 10.52
N LEU A 24 -5.69 15.73 10.12
CA LEU A 24 -6.89 15.73 10.97
C LEU A 24 -7.34 14.30 11.29
N LEU A 25 -7.30 13.38 10.31
CA LEU A 25 -7.51 11.94 10.55
C LEU A 25 -6.54 11.41 11.60
N LEU A 26 -5.27 11.81 11.53
CA LEU A 26 -4.23 11.49 12.53
C LEU A 26 -4.42 12.22 13.88
N ALA A 27 -5.07 13.39 13.92
CA ALA A 27 -5.18 14.25 15.10
C ALA A 27 -6.51 14.12 15.89
N THR A 28 -7.46 13.31 15.42
CA THR A 28 -8.72 13.09 16.15
C THR A 28 -8.48 12.28 17.44
N ASN A 29 -8.28 13.02 18.54
CA ASN A 29 -8.23 12.50 19.91
C ASN A 29 -9.63 12.10 20.42
N ILE A 30 -10.29 11.16 19.74
CA ILE A 30 -11.56 10.58 20.22
C ILE A 30 -11.20 9.32 20.99
N ASN A 31 -11.23 9.37 22.33
CA ASN A 31 -11.17 8.20 23.25
C ASN A 31 -10.50 6.95 22.66
N SER A 32 -9.27 7.07 22.17
CA SER A 32 -8.61 5.98 21.43
C SER A 32 -7.30 5.60 22.09
N VAL A 33 -6.80 4.41 21.76
CA VAL A 33 -5.48 3.90 22.16
C VAL A 33 -4.74 3.50 20.89
N GLN A 34 -3.43 3.71 20.85
CA GLN A 34 -2.61 3.26 19.73
C GLN A 34 -2.67 1.72 19.63
N ALA A 35 -3.15 1.21 18.50
CA ALA A 35 -3.21 -0.24 18.24
C ALA A 35 -1.94 -0.74 17.54
N LEU A 36 -1.48 0.01 16.55
CA LEU A 36 -0.21 -0.24 15.85
C LEU A 36 0.40 1.08 15.40
N SER A 37 1.69 1.26 15.69
CA SER A 37 2.48 2.38 15.17
C SER A 37 3.92 1.99 14.96
N PHE A 38 4.45 2.38 13.80
CA PHE A 38 5.88 2.36 13.52
C PHE A 38 6.21 3.41 12.46
N ASN A 39 7.48 3.79 12.38
CA ASN A 39 8.01 4.67 11.35
C ASN A 39 9.41 4.19 10.95
N PHE A 40 9.47 3.35 9.92
CA PHE A 40 10.73 2.87 9.36
C PHE A 40 11.18 3.81 8.25
N THR A 41 12.20 4.62 8.53
CA THR A 41 12.99 5.33 7.50
C THR A 41 14.13 4.47 6.97
N LYS A 42 14.44 3.39 7.68
CA LYS A 42 15.25 2.24 7.29
C LYS A 42 14.72 1.01 8.03
N PHE A 43 14.71 -0.14 7.38
CA PHE A 43 14.28 -1.39 7.98
C PHE A 43 15.43 -2.03 8.78
N PRO A 44 15.16 -2.54 10.00
CA PRO A 44 16.18 -3.19 10.79
C PRO A 44 16.56 -4.54 10.17
N PRO A 45 17.82 -5.01 10.29
CA PRO A 45 18.26 -6.31 9.77
C PRO A 45 17.42 -7.49 10.25
N HIS A 46 16.79 -7.35 11.42
CA HIS A 46 15.83 -8.30 11.98
C HIS A 46 14.42 -7.73 11.98
N ALA A 47 13.83 -7.51 10.79
CA ALA A 47 12.48 -6.96 10.63
C ALA A 47 11.38 -7.78 11.36
N VAL A 48 11.58 -9.10 11.48
CA VAL A 48 10.68 -9.97 12.27
C VAL A 48 10.59 -9.53 13.72
N SER A 49 11.71 -9.15 14.34
CA SER A 49 11.75 -8.64 15.71
C SER A 49 11.09 -7.26 15.85
N ALA A 50 10.87 -6.56 14.75
CA ALA A 50 10.16 -5.28 14.69
C ALA A 50 8.66 -5.43 14.34
N GLY A 51 8.13 -6.66 14.33
CA GLY A 51 6.73 -6.93 14.05
C GLY A 51 6.37 -7.00 12.56
N ILE A 52 7.38 -7.17 11.69
CA ILE A 52 7.19 -7.35 10.24
C ILE A 52 7.40 -8.81 9.86
N THR A 53 6.35 -9.46 9.38
CA THR A 53 6.46 -10.81 8.80
C THR A 53 6.90 -10.71 7.35
N ILE A 54 7.92 -11.47 6.96
CA ILE A 54 8.44 -11.53 5.58
C ILE A 54 7.99 -12.85 4.94
N GLN A 55 7.58 -12.82 3.68
CA GLN A 55 7.16 -13.98 2.90
C GLN A 55 7.74 -13.94 1.48
N GLY A 56 7.89 -15.12 0.87
CA GLY A 56 8.39 -15.26 -0.49
C GLY A 56 9.86 -14.85 -0.61
N ASP A 57 10.16 -14.14 -1.69
CA ASP A 57 11.50 -13.67 -2.05
C ASP A 57 11.90 -12.35 -1.36
N ALA A 58 11.03 -11.78 -0.52
CA ALA A 58 11.31 -10.50 0.11
C ALA A 58 12.49 -10.63 1.11
N GLU A 59 13.37 -9.63 1.13
CA GLU A 59 14.50 -9.58 2.06
C GLU A 59 14.84 -8.16 2.49
N VAL A 60 15.43 -8.02 3.69
CA VAL A 60 16.00 -6.75 4.16
C VAL A 60 17.44 -6.67 3.71
N LEU A 61 17.76 -5.70 2.88
CA LEU A 61 19.11 -5.43 2.40
C LEU A 61 19.96 -4.75 3.50
N SER A 62 21.28 -4.85 3.37
CA SER A 62 22.24 -4.29 4.34
C SER A 62 22.15 -2.76 4.50
N ASN A 63 21.60 -2.06 3.51
CA ASN A 63 21.37 -0.62 3.53
C ASN A 63 20.04 -0.21 4.22
N GLY A 64 19.25 -1.18 4.68
CA GLY A 64 17.95 -0.97 5.33
C GLY A 64 16.79 -0.75 4.36
N VAL A 65 16.92 -1.14 3.10
CA VAL A 65 15.83 -1.22 2.11
C VAL A 65 15.25 -2.64 2.13
N ILE A 66 13.95 -2.79 1.92
CA ILE A 66 13.36 -4.10 1.66
C ILE A 66 13.25 -4.30 0.16
N ALA A 67 13.90 -5.33 -0.37
CA ALA A 67 13.65 -5.81 -1.72
C ALA A 67 12.46 -6.77 -1.67
N LEU A 68 11.39 -6.50 -2.42
CA LEU A 68 10.23 -7.40 -2.55
C LEU A 68 10.46 -8.47 -3.62
N THR A 69 11.34 -8.20 -4.59
CA THR A 69 11.72 -9.13 -5.66
C THR A 69 13.23 -9.33 -5.70
N LYS A 70 13.65 -10.51 -6.17
CA LYS A 70 15.06 -10.84 -6.33
C LYS A 70 15.74 -9.88 -7.31
N ARG A 71 16.92 -9.39 -6.93
CA ARG A 71 17.81 -8.63 -7.82
C ARG A 71 18.79 -9.58 -8.49
N LEU A 72 18.53 -9.92 -9.75
CA LEU A 72 19.36 -10.85 -10.50
C LEU A 72 19.94 -10.17 -11.73
N GLU A 73 21.24 -10.31 -11.94
CA GLU A 73 21.86 -10.02 -13.24
C GLU A 73 21.57 -11.19 -14.18
N LEU A 74 20.63 -11.00 -15.10
CA LEU A 74 20.19 -12.04 -16.03
C LEU A 74 20.67 -11.78 -17.45
N PRO A 75 20.95 -12.83 -18.23
CA PRO A 75 21.11 -12.68 -19.67
C PRO A 75 19.88 -11.98 -20.30
N PRO A 76 20.06 -11.15 -21.33
CA PRO A 76 18.95 -10.48 -22.00
C PRO A 76 17.85 -11.46 -22.43
N GLY A 77 16.59 -11.11 -22.16
CA GLY A 77 15.43 -11.94 -22.54
C GLY A 77 15.08 -13.07 -21.57
N THR A 78 15.80 -13.22 -20.46
CA THR A 78 15.49 -14.25 -19.45
C THR A 78 14.29 -13.85 -18.60
N LEU A 79 13.35 -14.78 -18.41
CA LEU A 79 12.21 -14.63 -17.51
C LEU A 79 12.40 -15.47 -16.24
N ILE A 80 12.34 -14.83 -15.08
CA ILE A 80 12.39 -15.49 -13.78
C ILE A 80 11.33 -14.85 -12.87
N PRO A 81 10.26 -15.58 -12.53
CA PRO A 81 9.29 -15.12 -11.56
C PRO A 81 9.93 -14.89 -10.19
N SER A 82 9.62 -13.74 -9.59
CA SER A 82 9.93 -13.42 -8.21
C SER A 82 8.74 -12.76 -7.57
N THR A 83 8.46 -13.12 -6.32
CA THR A 83 7.32 -12.59 -5.57
C THR A 83 7.66 -12.56 -4.09
N GLY A 84 7.46 -11.43 -3.45
CA GLY A 84 7.73 -11.25 -2.03
C GLY A 84 6.74 -10.30 -1.38
N ARG A 85 6.50 -10.52 -0.09
CA ARG A 85 5.56 -9.73 0.71
C ARG A 85 6.13 -9.43 2.08
N ILE A 86 5.74 -8.29 2.61
CA ILE A 86 5.90 -7.96 4.02
C ILE A 86 4.55 -7.61 4.63
N LEU A 87 4.34 -8.02 5.88
CA LEU A 87 3.06 -7.91 6.58
C LEU A 87 3.26 -7.37 8.00
N THR A 88 2.31 -6.57 8.47
CA THR A 88 2.24 -6.16 9.88
C THR A 88 1.87 -7.32 10.80
N SER A 89 1.96 -7.07 12.11
CA SER A 89 1.19 -7.81 13.11
C SER A 89 -0.32 -7.73 12.83
N PRO A 90 -1.11 -8.75 13.22
CA PRO A 90 -2.57 -8.73 13.08
C PRO A 90 -3.23 -7.56 13.82
N LEU A 91 -4.35 -7.10 13.27
CA LEU A 91 -5.19 -6.00 13.76
C LEU A 91 -6.66 -6.40 13.73
N SER A 92 -7.46 -5.88 14.66
CA SER A 92 -8.91 -6.09 14.69
C SER A 92 -9.65 -4.90 14.05
N LEU A 93 -10.54 -5.18 13.09
CA LEU A 93 -11.39 -4.18 12.45
C LEU A 93 -12.51 -3.67 13.37
N ASP A 94 -12.92 -4.44 14.38
CA ASP A 94 -14.08 -4.09 15.20
C ASP A 94 -13.91 -2.78 15.97
N ASN A 95 -12.71 -2.56 16.51
CA ASN A 95 -12.39 -1.38 17.32
C ASN A 95 -11.56 -0.36 16.56
N LEU A 96 -11.23 -0.60 15.29
CA LEU A 96 -10.34 0.27 14.54
C LEU A 96 -11.00 1.65 14.34
N ALA A 97 -10.27 2.70 14.72
CA ALA A 97 -10.55 4.04 14.23
C ALA A 97 -10.05 4.18 12.79
N SER A 98 -10.27 5.34 12.18
CA SER A 98 -9.64 5.70 10.91
C SER A 98 -8.12 5.53 10.98
N PHE A 99 -7.50 5.07 9.89
CA PHE A 99 -6.05 4.83 9.84
C PHE A 99 -5.36 5.62 8.74
N ALA A 100 -4.06 5.81 8.93
CA ALA A 100 -3.16 6.31 7.90
C ALA A 100 -1.87 5.48 7.85
N THR A 101 -1.39 5.21 6.64
CA THR A 101 -0.10 4.58 6.37
C THR A 101 0.57 5.28 5.21
N SER A 102 1.89 5.42 5.28
CA SER A 102 2.68 5.97 4.18
C SER A 102 3.88 5.09 3.91
N PHE A 103 4.22 4.90 2.65
CA PHE A 103 5.40 4.16 2.25
C PHE A 103 6.06 4.82 1.06
N SER A 104 7.33 4.53 0.86
CA SER A 104 8.03 4.95 -0.35
C SER A 104 8.73 3.77 -0.98
N PHE A 105 8.72 3.75 -2.30
CA PHE A 105 9.33 2.69 -3.08
C PHE A 105 10.00 3.23 -4.33
N VAL A 106 10.94 2.45 -4.83
CA VAL A 106 11.53 2.61 -6.16
C VAL A 106 11.27 1.33 -6.93
N ILE A 107 10.87 1.48 -8.19
CA ILE A 107 10.92 0.40 -9.16
C ILE A 107 12.03 0.70 -10.14
N GLU A 108 13.05 -0.16 -10.14
CA GLU A 108 14.20 -0.03 -11.01
C GLU A 108 14.22 -1.17 -12.02
N HIS A 109 14.27 -0.79 -13.29
CA HIS A 109 14.29 -1.71 -14.41
C HIS A 109 15.52 -1.46 -15.28
N THR A 110 16.35 -2.50 -15.43
CA THR A 110 17.61 -2.47 -16.19
C THR A 110 17.66 -3.54 -17.30
N ASN A 111 16.62 -4.34 -17.44
CA ASN A 111 16.53 -5.39 -18.46
C ASN A 111 16.13 -4.78 -19.83
N ALA A 112 16.33 -5.55 -20.90
CA ALA A 112 15.87 -5.20 -22.24
C ALA A 112 14.39 -5.57 -22.49
N LEU A 113 13.80 -6.37 -21.60
CA LEU A 113 12.38 -6.71 -21.62
C LEU A 113 11.54 -5.55 -21.05
N GLU A 114 10.22 -5.63 -21.14
CA GLU A 114 9.35 -4.66 -20.46
C GLU A 114 9.44 -4.81 -18.92
N PRO A 115 9.30 -3.72 -18.16
CA PRO A 115 9.22 -3.79 -16.71
C PRO A 115 7.94 -4.51 -16.27
N THR A 116 8.11 -5.49 -15.40
CA THR A 116 7.01 -6.27 -14.80
C THR A 116 7.18 -6.39 -13.30
N ASP A 117 6.12 -6.63 -12.52
CA ASP A 117 4.71 -6.37 -12.81
C ASP A 117 4.31 -5.12 -12.01
N GLY A 118 4.70 -5.06 -10.74
CA GLY A 118 4.61 -3.85 -9.94
C GLY A 118 4.57 -4.10 -8.43
N VAL A 119 4.00 -3.14 -7.70
CA VAL A 119 3.90 -3.14 -6.23
C VAL A 119 2.44 -2.96 -5.82
N ILE A 120 2.01 -3.61 -4.73
CA ILE A 120 0.69 -3.44 -4.15
C ILE A 120 0.78 -3.23 -2.64
N PHE A 121 0.10 -2.20 -2.14
CA PHE A 121 -0.30 -2.16 -0.73
C PHE A 121 -1.61 -2.90 -0.57
N PHE A 122 -1.72 -3.81 0.40
CA PHE A 122 -2.91 -4.62 0.56
C PHE A 122 -3.32 -4.81 2.02
N ILE A 123 -4.62 -5.08 2.20
CA ILE A 123 -5.24 -5.48 3.45
C ILE A 123 -5.87 -6.85 3.21
N ALA A 124 -5.55 -7.83 4.05
CA ALA A 124 -5.97 -9.23 3.86
C ALA A 124 -6.22 -9.93 5.22
N PRO A 125 -6.88 -11.11 5.22
CA PRO A 125 -7.03 -11.95 6.41
C PRO A 125 -5.71 -12.20 7.15
N GLN A 126 -5.78 -12.34 8.47
CA GLN A 126 -4.59 -12.51 9.33
C GLN A 126 -3.70 -13.71 9.00
N ASP A 127 -4.27 -14.74 8.38
CA ASP A 127 -3.65 -16.00 7.99
C ASP A 127 -3.19 -15.97 6.52
N THR A 128 -3.21 -14.80 5.87
CA THR A 128 -2.76 -14.64 4.50
C THR A 128 -1.33 -15.16 4.30
N VAL A 129 -1.21 -16.04 3.30
CA VAL A 129 0.05 -16.51 2.72
C VAL A 129 0.06 -16.15 1.23
N ILE A 130 1.21 -16.22 0.57
CA ILE A 130 1.26 -16.09 -0.89
C ILE A 130 0.38 -17.20 -1.47
N PRO A 131 -0.74 -16.89 -2.15
CA PRO A 131 -1.62 -17.92 -2.67
C PRO A 131 -0.95 -18.72 -3.79
N PRO A 132 -1.44 -19.92 -4.11
CA PRO A 132 -1.04 -20.56 -5.36
C PRO A 132 -1.48 -19.70 -6.56
N HIS A 133 -0.80 -19.85 -7.70
CA HIS A 133 -1.12 -19.14 -8.95
C HIS A 133 -1.15 -17.60 -8.86
N SER A 134 -0.44 -17.03 -7.88
CA SER A 134 -0.44 -15.60 -7.57
C SER A 134 0.79 -14.83 -8.07
N THR A 135 1.61 -15.43 -8.93
CA THR A 135 2.80 -14.77 -9.49
C THR A 135 2.44 -13.69 -10.52
N SER A 136 3.40 -12.84 -10.85
CA SER A 136 3.29 -11.81 -11.90
C SER A 136 2.17 -10.80 -11.58
N ALA A 137 1.27 -10.53 -12.52
CA ALA A 137 0.09 -9.64 -12.45
C ALA A 137 -0.83 -9.78 -11.22
N ARG A 138 -0.58 -10.77 -10.37
CA ARG A 138 -1.38 -11.12 -9.18
C ARG A 138 -0.69 -10.66 -7.89
N PHE A 139 0.52 -10.11 -8.00
CA PHE A 139 1.34 -9.51 -6.95
C PHE A 139 1.61 -10.39 -5.72
N GLY A 140 1.37 -11.70 -5.78
CA GLY A 140 1.38 -12.58 -4.62
C GLY A 140 0.19 -12.40 -3.69
N VAL A 141 -0.88 -11.73 -4.13
CA VAL A 141 -2.06 -11.40 -3.31
C VAL A 141 -3.31 -12.13 -3.80
N VAL A 142 -3.44 -12.35 -5.11
CA VAL A 142 -4.63 -12.93 -5.74
C VAL A 142 -4.34 -14.34 -6.25
N ASP A 143 -5.15 -15.32 -5.85
CA ASP A 143 -5.21 -16.60 -6.53
C ASP A 143 -6.19 -16.49 -7.71
N ILE A 144 -5.66 -16.59 -8.94
CA ILE A 144 -6.47 -16.46 -10.15
C ILE A 144 -7.47 -17.61 -10.33
N GLU A 145 -7.25 -18.76 -9.68
CA GLU A 145 -8.15 -19.91 -9.73
C GLU A 145 -9.21 -19.87 -8.62
N ASN A 146 -9.06 -18.96 -7.65
CA ASN A 146 -10.03 -18.77 -6.58
C ASN A 146 -11.00 -17.63 -6.90
N ALA A 147 -12.29 -17.94 -7.00
CA ALA A 147 -13.32 -16.90 -7.16
C ALA A 147 -13.54 -16.04 -5.90
N TYR A 148 -13.05 -16.48 -4.74
CA TYR A 148 -13.27 -15.86 -3.43
C TYR A 148 -11.98 -15.30 -2.84
N ASN A 149 -11.28 -14.46 -3.61
CA ASN A 149 -10.18 -13.66 -3.07
C ASN A 149 -10.73 -12.66 -2.04
N GLN A 150 -10.03 -12.47 -0.93
CA GLN A 150 -10.43 -11.56 0.14
C GLN A 150 -9.30 -10.56 0.41
N PHE A 151 -9.36 -9.42 -0.25
CA PHE A 151 -8.38 -8.36 -0.07
C PHE A 151 -8.91 -7.00 -0.52
N VAL A 152 -8.29 -5.95 0.00
CA VAL A 152 -8.39 -4.58 -0.53
C VAL A 152 -6.99 -4.12 -0.87
N GLY A 153 -6.79 -3.62 -2.08
CA GLY A 153 -5.48 -3.29 -2.63
C GLY A 153 -5.37 -1.86 -3.14
N VAL A 154 -4.17 -1.31 -3.10
CA VAL A 154 -3.74 -0.15 -3.90
C VAL A 154 -2.54 -0.60 -4.72
N GLU A 155 -2.76 -0.90 -5.99
CA GLU A 155 -1.73 -1.40 -6.89
C GLU A 155 -1.05 -0.27 -7.67
N PHE A 156 0.19 -0.54 -8.06
CA PHE A 156 1.05 0.28 -8.88
C PHE A 156 1.54 -0.62 -10.01
N ASP A 157 0.75 -0.71 -11.07
CA ASP A 157 0.93 -1.67 -12.15
C ASP A 157 1.70 -1.04 -13.33
N LEU A 158 2.77 -1.72 -13.71
CA LEU A 158 3.65 -1.35 -14.83
C LEU A 158 3.34 -2.10 -16.11
N TYR A 159 2.55 -3.17 -16.06
CA TYR A 159 2.43 -4.09 -17.18
C TYR A 159 0.98 -4.40 -17.51
N THR A 160 0.51 -3.88 -18.65
CA THR A 160 -0.85 -4.11 -19.13
C THR A 160 -1.10 -5.59 -19.42
N ASN A 161 -1.86 -6.25 -18.56
CA ASN A 161 -2.47 -7.56 -18.79
C ASN A 161 -3.89 -7.43 -19.38
N ILE A 162 -4.53 -8.57 -19.62
CA ILE A 162 -5.85 -8.66 -20.28
C ILE A 162 -6.96 -7.92 -19.51
N LEU A 163 -6.83 -7.86 -18.17
CA LEU A 163 -7.83 -7.27 -17.29
C LEU A 163 -7.61 -5.77 -17.06
N ASP A 164 -6.50 -5.23 -17.58
CA ASP A 164 -6.03 -3.90 -17.24
C ASP A 164 -6.44 -2.86 -18.29
N PRO A 165 -6.50 -1.58 -17.91
CA PRO A 165 -6.48 -0.51 -18.89
C PRO A 165 -5.18 -0.58 -19.73
N ASN A 166 -5.23 -0.09 -20.97
CA ASN A 166 -4.09 -0.10 -21.88
C ASN A 166 -3.05 1.01 -21.55
N MET A 167 -2.66 1.10 -20.28
CA MET A 167 -1.70 2.04 -19.71
C MET A 167 -1.18 1.54 -18.36
N LYS A 168 0.01 2.02 -17.97
CA LYS A 168 0.49 1.88 -16.58
C LYS A 168 -0.43 2.68 -15.67
N HIS A 169 -0.76 2.14 -14.51
CA HIS A 169 -1.78 2.75 -13.68
C HIS A 169 -1.57 2.50 -12.19
N ILE A 170 -2.23 3.36 -11.40
CA ILE A 170 -2.45 3.12 -9.98
C ILE A 170 -3.91 2.71 -9.84
N GLY A 171 -4.17 1.60 -9.16
CA GLY A 171 -5.49 0.99 -9.01
C GLY A 171 -5.95 0.90 -7.56
N ILE A 172 -7.26 0.89 -7.32
CA ILE A 172 -7.86 0.42 -6.06
C ILE A 172 -8.62 -0.88 -6.33
N ASP A 173 -8.17 -1.95 -5.69
CA ASP A 173 -8.66 -3.31 -5.93
C ASP A 173 -9.52 -3.80 -4.78
N ILE A 174 -10.59 -4.51 -5.11
CA ILE A 174 -11.54 -5.04 -4.13
C ILE A 174 -11.87 -6.47 -4.54
N ASN A 175 -11.24 -7.46 -3.89
CA ASN A 175 -11.41 -8.90 -4.15
C ASN A 175 -11.13 -9.34 -5.61
N SER A 176 -10.57 -8.48 -6.45
CA SER A 176 -10.44 -8.66 -7.90
C SER A 176 -9.21 -7.93 -8.42
N LEU A 177 -8.59 -8.43 -9.50
CA LEU A 177 -7.54 -7.72 -10.25
C LEU A 177 -8.08 -6.59 -11.11
N ILE A 178 -9.39 -6.58 -11.40
CA ILE A 178 -9.99 -5.44 -12.10
C ILE A 178 -10.22 -4.34 -11.07
N SER A 179 -9.42 -3.28 -11.13
CA SER A 179 -9.52 -2.17 -10.19
C SER A 179 -10.87 -1.45 -10.27
N SER A 180 -11.41 -1.10 -9.11
CA SER A 180 -12.62 -0.28 -8.96
C SER A 180 -12.42 1.19 -9.36
N LYS A 181 -11.18 1.67 -9.21
CA LYS A 181 -10.71 3.01 -9.59
C LYS A 181 -9.32 2.91 -10.16
N ILE A 182 -9.05 3.69 -11.19
CA ILE A 182 -7.74 3.78 -11.82
C ILE A 182 -7.38 5.24 -12.09
N VAL A 183 -6.07 5.52 -12.12
CA VAL A 183 -5.49 6.73 -12.69
C VAL A 183 -4.22 6.36 -13.42
N GLU A 184 -3.92 7.05 -14.51
CA GLU A 184 -2.67 6.84 -15.26
C GLU A 184 -1.46 7.12 -14.37
N TRP A 185 -0.45 6.26 -14.51
CA TRP A 185 0.80 6.39 -13.81
C TRP A 185 1.94 6.59 -14.80
N GLU A 186 2.39 7.85 -14.93
CA GLU A 186 3.57 8.21 -15.74
C GLU A 186 4.86 7.82 -15.00
N TRP A 187 5.04 6.52 -14.79
CA TRP A 187 6.19 5.96 -14.09
C TRP A 187 7.51 6.24 -14.81
N VAL A 188 8.54 6.51 -14.01
CA VAL A 188 9.93 6.66 -14.45
C VAL A 188 10.80 5.71 -13.65
N SER A 189 11.55 4.85 -14.35
CA SER A 189 12.48 3.88 -13.73
C SER A 189 13.46 4.56 -12.78
N GLY A 190 13.64 3.99 -11.59
CA GLY A 190 14.55 4.51 -10.57
C GLY A 190 14.03 5.75 -9.81
N SER A 191 12.87 6.29 -10.19
CA SER A 191 12.27 7.44 -9.49
C SER A 191 11.58 7.01 -8.20
N LEU A 192 11.77 7.80 -7.13
CA LEU A 192 11.13 7.56 -5.84
C LEU A 192 9.64 7.90 -5.93
N THR A 193 8.80 6.91 -5.61
CA THR A 193 7.36 7.08 -5.45
C THR A 193 7.01 7.10 -3.96
N GLN A 194 6.29 8.13 -3.52
CA GLN A 194 5.81 8.29 -2.15
C GLN A 194 4.29 8.15 -2.13
N VAL A 195 3.79 7.29 -1.26
CA VAL A 195 2.38 6.94 -1.16
C VAL A 195 1.88 7.23 0.24
N SER A 196 0.70 7.83 0.34
CA SER A 196 -0.06 7.93 1.58
C SER A 196 -1.46 7.37 1.35
N VAL A 197 -1.84 6.41 2.18
CA VAL A 197 -3.15 5.77 2.17
C VAL A 197 -3.82 6.08 3.50
N ALA A 198 -5.05 6.59 3.44
CA ALA A 198 -5.89 6.75 4.63
C ALA A 198 -7.23 6.08 4.40
N TYR A 199 -7.76 5.47 5.45
CA TYR A 199 -9.12 4.97 5.47
C TYR A 199 -9.90 5.69 6.56
N ASP A 200 -10.98 6.34 6.18
CA ASP A 200 -11.91 6.98 7.10
C ASP A 200 -13.12 6.07 7.37
N PHE A 201 -13.24 5.55 8.59
CA PHE A 201 -14.32 4.61 8.96
C PHE A 201 -15.72 5.24 8.87
N PRO A 202 -15.97 6.46 9.39
CA PRO A 202 -17.29 7.10 9.31
C PRO A 202 -17.80 7.27 7.89
N SER A 203 -16.98 7.77 6.96
CA SER A 203 -17.35 7.91 5.55
C SER A 203 -17.16 6.65 4.72
N LYS A 204 -16.50 5.63 5.28
CA LYS A 204 -16.11 4.38 4.60
C LYS A 204 -15.26 4.66 3.36
N THR A 205 -14.35 5.61 3.44
CA THR A 205 -13.58 6.07 2.27
C THR A 205 -12.12 5.71 2.40
N LEU A 206 -11.61 4.92 1.45
CA LEU A 206 -10.18 4.73 1.22
C LEU A 206 -9.69 5.84 0.29
N SER A 207 -8.71 6.63 0.73
CA SER A 207 -8.11 7.73 -0.02
C SER A 207 -6.62 7.48 -0.20
N VAL A 208 -6.14 7.69 -1.42
CA VAL A 208 -4.76 7.47 -1.83
C VAL A 208 -4.20 8.78 -2.38
N LEU A 209 -3.04 9.17 -1.90
CA LEU A 209 -2.22 10.26 -2.43
C LEU A 209 -0.87 9.69 -2.84
N VAL A 210 -0.49 9.91 -4.09
CA VAL A 210 0.80 9.48 -4.63
C VAL A 210 1.56 10.71 -5.11
N THR A 211 2.82 10.83 -4.72
CA THR A 211 3.77 11.78 -5.29
C THR A 211 4.89 11.00 -5.96
N TYR A 212 5.16 11.30 -7.23
CA TYR A 212 6.18 10.63 -8.04
C TYR A 212 6.86 11.65 -8.96
N ASP A 213 7.83 11.21 -9.76
CA ASP A 213 8.57 11.95 -10.80
C ASP A 213 8.33 13.48 -10.84
N ASN A 214 9.37 14.26 -10.52
CA ASN A 214 9.30 15.73 -10.57
C ASN A 214 8.14 16.36 -9.76
N ARG A 215 7.70 15.70 -8.68
CA ARG A 215 6.57 16.12 -7.81
C ARG A 215 5.21 16.09 -8.51
N LYS A 216 5.05 15.23 -9.52
CA LYS A 216 3.73 14.86 -10.03
C LYS A 216 2.90 14.24 -8.90
N ILE A 217 1.60 14.50 -8.93
CA ILE A 217 0.65 14.06 -7.91
C ILE A 217 -0.49 13.31 -8.58
N ALA A 218 -0.84 12.15 -8.04
CA ALA A 218 -2.06 11.43 -8.36
C ALA A 218 -2.86 11.17 -7.08
N THR A 219 -4.19 11.15 -7.21
CA THR A 219 -5.09 10.81 -6.10
C THR A 219 -6.17 9.86 -6.55
N LEU A 220 -6.55 8.94 -5.66
CA LEU A 220 -7.71 8.07 -5.84
C LEU A 220 -8.53 8.06 -4.56
N ALA A 221 -9.83 7.85 -4.69
CA ALA A 221 -10.69 7.61 -3.55
C ALA A 221 -11.79 6.61 -3.92
N GLN A 222 -12.10 5.72 -2.97
CA GLN A 222 -13.13 4.70 -3.14
C GLN A 222 -13.92 4.55 -1.84
N ILE A 223 -15.26 4.57 -1.97
CA ILE A 223 -16.16 4.25 -0.87
C ILE A 223 -16.24 2.72 -0.78
N ILE A 224 -15.77 2.17 0.33
CA ILE A 224 -15.70 0.74 0.60
C ILE A 224 -15.90 0.50 2.09
N ASP A 225 -16.86 -0.34 2.45
CA ASP A 225 -16.98 -0.80 3.83
C ASP A 225 -16.00 -1.96 4.07
N LEU A 226 -14.87 -1.71 4.71
CA LEU A 226 -13.88 -2.77 4.95
C LEU A 226 -14.48 -3.98 5.70
N LYS A 227 -15.48 -3.77 6.57
CA LYS A 227 -16.12 -4.84 7.35
C LYS A 227 -17.02 -5.75 6.51
N THR A 228 -17.41 -5.34 5.30
CA THR A 228 -18.18 -6.19 4.38
C THR A 228 -17.29 -6.99 3.42
N VAL A 229 -16.01 -6.63 3.33
CA VAL A 229 -15.04 -7.22 2.39
C VAL A 229 -14.06 -8.14 3.11
N LEU A 230 -13.60 -7.74 4.29
CA LEU A 230 -12.54 -8.41 5.05
C LEU A 230 -13.09 -9.07 6.32
N PRO A 231 -12.44 -10.15 6.80
CA PRO A 231 -12.75 -10.69 8.13
C PRO A 231 -12.34 -9.71 9.22
N ASN A 232 -12.79 -9.95 10.45
CA ASN A 232 -12.51 -9.05 11.56
C ASN A 232 -11.01 -8.90 11.86
N THR A 233 -10.22 -9.97 11.74
CA THR A 233 -8.78 -9.91 12.00
C THR A 233 -7.99 -9.88 10.70
N ILE A 234 -7.28 -8.79 10.48
CA ILE A 234 -6.58 -8.47 9.25
C ILE A 234 -5.09 -8.24 9.48
N ARG A 235 -4.32 -8.21 8.38
CA ARG A 235 -2.98 -7.62 8.32
C ARG A 235 -2.91 -6.64 7.16
N LEU A 236 -2.05 -5.64 7.30
CA LEU A 236 -1.67 -4.75 6.22
C LEU A 236 -0.32 -5.23 5.67
N GLY A 237 -0.10 -5.06 4.37
CA GLY A 237 1.13 -5.51 3.74
C GLY A 237 1.52 -4.72 2.50
N LEU A 238 2.76 -4.91 2.12
CA LEU A 238 3.32 -4.48 0.84
C LEU A 238 3.80 -5.74 0.12
N ALA A 239 3.46 -5.88 -1.15
CA ALA A 239 3.89 -7.00 -1.98
C ALA A 239 4.37 -6.51 -3.34
N GLY A 240 5.21 -7.30 -3.97
CA GLY A 240 5.72 -7.03 -5.31
C GLY A 240 5.99 -8.31 -6.05
N ALA A 241 5.77 -8.27 -7.36
CA ALA A 241 6.03 -9.39 -8.24
C ALA A 241 6.70 -8.90 -9.54
N SER A 242 7.56 -9.75 -10.09
CA SER A 242 8.21 -9.51 -11.38
C SER A 242 8.44 -10.84 -12.10
N ILE A 243 8.45 -10.82 -13.42
CA ILE A 243 8.96 -11.92 -14.26
C ILE A 243 10.20 -11.51 -15.07
N THR A 244 10.54 -10.22 -15.12
CA THR A 244 11.65 -9.66 -15.90
C THR A 244 12.83 -9.19 -15.04
N ALA A 245 12.90 -9.63 -13.78
CA ALA A 245 13.88 -9.21 -12.78
C ALA A 245 13.89 -7.69 -12.52
N THR A 246 12.73 -7.05 -12.62
CA THR A 246 12.53 -5.68 -12.14
C THR A 246 12.67 -5.66 -10.62
N ALA A 247 13.47 -4.73 -10.10
CA ALA A 247 13.66 -4.54 -8.68
C ALA A 247 12.50 -3.71 -8.09
N HIS A 248 11.83 -4.25 -7.07
CA HIS A 248 10.77 -3.58 -6.33
C HIS A 248 11.23 -3.33 -4.90
N ASP A 249 11.63 -2.09 -4.60
CA ASP A 249 12.33 -1.76 -3.36
C ASP A 249 11.53 -0.81 -2.49
N ILE A 250 11.26 -1.20 -1.24
CA ILE A 250 10.61 -0.36 -0.23
C ILE A 250 11.69 0.34 0.61
N TYR A 251 11.69 1.67 0.55
CA TYR A 251 12.64 2.53 1.23
C TYR A 251 12.15 2.97 2.61
N SER A 252 10.84 3.15 2.76
CA SER A 252 10.24 3.51 4.03
C SER A 252 8.83 2.96 4.16
N TRP A 253 8.40 2.74 5.40
CA TRP A 253 7.02 2.43 5.71
C TRP A 253 6.69 2.94 7.11
N SER A 254 5.61 3.69 7.22
CA SER A 254 5.04 4.17 8.47
C SER A 254 3.56 3.81 8.57
N ILE A 255 3.11 3.60 9.80
CA ILE A 255 1.72 3.31 10.09
C ILE A 255 1.33 4.02 11.37
N SER A 256 0.12 4.56 11.39
CA SER A 256 -0.51 5.06 12.60
C SER A 256 -1.96 4.60 12.60
N ILE A 257 -2.25 3.66 13.49
CA ILE A 257 -3.57 3.07 13.68
C ILE A 257 -3.95 3.16 15.15
N SER A 258 -5.12 3.72 15.41
CA SER A 258 -5.71 3.80 16.74
C SER A 258 -6.96 2.92 16.81
N GLU A 259 -7.24 2.37 17.99
CA GLU A 259 -8.49 1.69 18.32
C GLU A 259 -9.33 2.56 19.25
N LEU A 260 -10.64 2.57 19.07
CA LEU A 260 -11.59 3.23 19.96
C LEU A 260 -11.65 2.47 21.30
N LYS A 261 -11.54 3.19 22.42
CA LYS A 261 -11.72 2.62 23.76
C LYS A 261 -13.16 2.19 23.96
N THR A 262 -13.37 0.91 24.22
CA THR A 262 -14.63 0.41 24.77
C THR A 262 -14.77 0.85 26.23
N THR A 263 -15.73 1.73 26.52
CA THR A 263 -16.19 1.95 27.90
C THR A 263 -16.92 0.72 28.38
N THR A 264 -16.29 -0.09 29.24
CA THR A 264 -17.01 -1.05 30.08
C THR A 264 -17.86 -0.25 31.06
N SER A 265 -19.18 -0.20 30.85
CA SER A 265 -20.09 0.19 31.94
C SER A 265 -20.03 -0.92 32.97
N SER A 266 -19.34 -0.70 34.08
CA SER A 266 -19.57 -1.51 35.27
C SER A 266 -21.01 -1.24 35.70
N ALA A 267 -21.92 -2.15 35.39
CA ALA A 267 -23.19 -2.21 36.07
C ALA A 267 -22.86 -2.42 37.56
N SER A 268 -23.08 -1.39 38.37
CA SER A 268 -23.05 -1.53 39.81
C SER A 268 -24.25 -2.37 40.19
N ASP A 269 -24.01 -3.63 40.55
CA ASP A 269 -24.99 -4.43 41.28
C ASP A 269 -25.30 -3.69 42.58
N LYS A 270 -26.57 -3.33 42.75
CA LYS A 270 -27.17 -2.85 43.99
C LYS A 270 -27.75 -4.01 44.77
#